data_AF-A0A7K0A5F6-F1
#
_entry.id   AF-A0A7K0A5F6-F1
#
_cell.length_a   1.000
_cell.length_b   1.000
_cell.length_c   1.000
_cell.angle_alpha   90.00
_cell.angle_beta   90.00
_cell.angle_gamma   90.00
#
_symmetry.space_group_name_H-M   'P 1'
#
loop_
_entity.id
_entity.type
_entity.pdbx_description
1 polymer ?
#
loop_
_entity_poly.entity_id
_entity_poly.type
_entity_poly.pdbx_seq_one_letter_code
_entity_poly.pdbx_strand_id
1 'polypeptide(L)'
;MSTLRFGRLLLDSGDVWVTSPSYSDTVKLTAVASARSAVQEDTLLVRRQLMGHRGHVVPVVWSADPSWQGWYEVEDVSVAGARGFSTFGAPVLQITASLRRVVDGAADAESLLVGANLANDHDISGVRWHAPAAGSNGYLSRPAPTAFVDRTGETGPVRVWAGMDARSALWSTPPGDWCAGAAAIDQNGRTVTGFETDDTPGDWEMANTLLRIRPDGSAFEVATWHDGAWRPKVWDVLVDGTVPIWSGLAVLRNTPEACAVRLTALQNPGRVALDLTLRRGARTVTGFLSSDQFVDLTVQLGTAEAGEITDGGVKADVADTDGLTYVAATPHGHTVDLVQGGITRASATSLAFTVGASVSTADHETAEALVAQFVGYLDERVRVVRR
;
A
#
# COMPACT_ATOMS: atom_id res chain seq x y z
N MET A 1 13.87 -18.72 -18.24
CA MET A 1 13.78 -18.72 -16.77
C MET A 1 12.33 -18.96 -16.42
N SER A 2 12.07 -19.82 -15.45
CA SER A 2 10.73 -19.97 -14.88
C SER A 2 10.58 -19.02 -13.69
N THR A 3 9.38 -18.56 -13.45
CA THR A 3 9.04 -17.64 -12.37
C THR A 3 7.87 -18.23 -11.62
N LEU A 4 8.01 -18.25 -10.30
CA LEU A 4 6.95 -18.65 -9.40
C LEU A 4 6.58 -17.43 -8.57
N ARG A 5 5.35 -16.95 -8.74
CA ARG A 5 4.79 -15.86 -7.95
C ARG A 5 3.85 -16.42 -6.89
N PHE A 6 4.07 -15.99 -5.66
CA PHE A 6 3.31 -16.38 -4.48
C PHE A 6 2.75 -15.13 -3.82
N GLY A 7 1.49 -14.79 -4.09
CA GLY A 7 0.98 -13.46 -3.75
C GLY A 7 1.79 -12.36 -4.45
N ARG A 8 2.43 -11.49 -3.67
CA ARG A 8 3.37 -10.45 -4.15
C ARG A 8 4.83 -10.92 -4.17
N LEU A 9 5.14 -12.07 -3.59
CA LEU A 9 6.51 -12.58 -3.54
C LEU A 9 6.86 -13.22 -4.87
N LEU A 10 7.90 -12.71 -5.52
CA LEU A 10 8.47 -13.31 -6.73
C LEU A 10 9.66 -14.20 -6.35
N LEU A 11 9.63 -15.45 -6.79
CA LEU A 11 10.74 -16.38 -6.69
C LEU A 11 11.28 -16.65 -8.11
N ASP A 12 12.43 -16.06 -8.42
CA ASP A 12 13.11 -16.25 -9.70
C ASP A 12 13.87 -17.58 -9.73
N SER A 13 13.69 -18.35 -10.81
CA SER A 13 14.29 -19.68 -10.90
C SER A 13 15.75 -19.60 -11.40
N GLY A 14 16.67 -19.74 -10.46
CA GLY A 14 17.87 -20.57 -10.66
C GLY A 14 17.60 -22.03 -10.28
N ASP A 15 16.83 -22.26 -9.21
CA ASP A 15 16.76 -23.56 -8.51
C ASP A 15 15.37 -23.85 -7.85
N VAL A 16 14.24 -23.49 -8.49
CA VAL A 16 12.89 -23.79 -7.96
C VAL A 16 12.33 -25.07 -8.58
N TRP A 17 11.98 -26.09 -7.78
CA TRP A 17 11.48 -27.39 -8.28
C TRP A 17 10.22 -27.83 -7.53
N VAL A 18 9.09 -28.00 -8.22
CA VAL A 18 7.89 -28.56 -7.58
C VAL A 18 8.06 -30.06 -7.40
N THR A 19 8.20 -30.51 -6.16
CA THR A 19 8.36 -31.94 -5.83
C THR A 19 7.02 -32.55 -5.45
N SER A 20 6.38 -33.16 -6.45
CA SER A 20 5.20 -34.04 -6.42
C SER A 20 3.87 -33.44 -5.92
N PRO A 21 2.76 -33.75 -6.60
CA PRO A 21 1.45 -33.78 -5.96
C PRO A 21 1.38 -35.03 -5.07
N SER A 22 1.10 -34.85 -3.78
CA SER A 22 0.33 -35.88 -3.08
C SER A 22 -1.00 -36.05 -3.82
N TYR A 23 -1.57 -37.25 -3.84
CA TYR A 23 -2.89 -37.56 -4.45
C TYR A 23 -4.08 -36.87 -3.73
N SER A 24 -3.84 -35.75 -3.06
CA SER A 24 -4.78 -34.88 -2.36
C SER A 24 -4.67 -33.47 -2.93
N ASP A 25 -5.64 -32.59 -2.66
CA ASP A 25 -5.60 -31.16 -3.03
C ASP A 25 -4.41 -30.37 -2.42
N THR A 26 -3.40 -31.05 -1.87
CA THR A 26 -2.20 -30.51 -1.25
C THR A 26 -1.01 -30.62 -2.20
N VAL A 27 -0.37 -29.49 -2.46
CA VAL A 27 0.86 -29.35 -3.24
C VAL A 27 1.99 -29.01 -2.29
N LYS A 28 3.11 -29.73 -2.42
CA LYS A 28 4.33 -29.41 -1.70
C LYS A 28 5.32 -28.73 -2.65
N LEU A 29 5.52 -27.45 -2.42
CA LEU A 29 6.47 -26.65 -3.20
C LEU A 29 7.82 -26.69 -2.52
N THR A 30 8.86 -27.07 -3.27
CA THR A 30 10.24 -27.07 -2.78
C THR A 30 11.08 -26.10 -3.60
N ALA A 31 11.43 -24.95 -3.04
CA ALA A 31 12.39 -24.05 -3.66
C ALA A 31 13.77 -24.24 -3.02
N VAL A 32 14.80 -24.06 -3.82
CA VAL A 32 16.18 -24.17 -3.39
C VAL A 32 16.85 -22.82 -3.64
N ALA A 33 17.50 -22.26 -2.63
CA ALA A 33 18.24 -20.99 -2.74
C ALA A 33 19.72 -21.25 -2.47
N SER A 34 20.60 -20.91 -3.43
CA SER A 34 22.05 -21.07 -3.26
C SER A 34 22.62 -19.93 -2.42
N ALA A 35 23.09 -20.21 -1.21
CA ALA A 35 23.67 -19.25 -0.29
C ALA A 35 25.11 -18.87 -0.70
N ARG A 36 25.29 -17.98 -1.68
CA ARG A 36 26.51 -17.15 -1.75
C ARG A 36 26.45 -16.09 -0.63
N SER A 37 27.54 -15.47 -0.18
CA SER A 37 27.55 -14.65 1.05
C SER A 37 26.54 -13.47 1.08
N ALA A 38 26.15 -12.92 -0.08
CA ALA A 38 25.06 -11.94 -0.21
C ALA A 38 23.64 -12.55 -0.10
N VAL A 39 23.52 -13.87 -0.04
CA VAL A 39 22.28 -14.64 -0.15
C VAL A 39 21.79 -15.18 1.21
N GLN A 40 22.59 -15.08 2.28
CA GLN A 40 22.11 -15.50 3.61
C GLN A 40 21.05 -14.54 4.17
N GLU A 41 21.27 -13.23 4.06
CA GLU A 41 20.28 -12.20 4.40
C GLU A 41 19.05 -12.31 3.49
N ASP A 42 19.27 -12.47 2.18
CA ASP A 42 18.20 -12.70 1.21
C ASP A 42 17.35 -13.92 1.54
N THR A 43 17.98 -15.02 1.95
CA THR A 43 17.23 -16.24 2.25
C THR A 43 16.50 -16.14 3.59
N LEU A 44 17.07 -15.46 4.59
CA LEU A 44 16.36 -15.16 5.84
C LEU A 44 15.18 -14.22 5.58
N LEU A 45 15.33 -13.25 4.68
CA LEU A 45 14.25 -12.37 4.26
C LEU A 45 13.16 -13.15 3.54
N VAL A 46 13.49 -13.93 2.50
CA VAL A 46 12.51 -14.79 1.78
C VAL A 46 11.80 -15.74 2.75
N ARG A 47 12.51 -16.27 3.75
CA ARG A 47 11.89 -17.04 4.84
C ARG A 47 10.86 -16.21 5.60
N ARG A 48 11.23 -15.03 6.10
CA ARG A 48 10.30 -14.14 6.85
C ARG A 48 9.09 -13.78 6.00
N GLN A 49 9.32 -13.46 4.73
CA GLN A 49 8.28 -13.13 3.75
C GLN A 49 7.30 -14.28 3.52
N LEU A 50 7.80 -15.50 3.30
CA LEU A 50 6.94 -16.68 3.11
C LEU A 50 6.17 -17.06 4.38
N MET A 51 6.82 -16.96 5.55
CA MET A 51 6.16 -17.21 6.84
C MET A 51 4.98 -16.26 7.06
N GLY A 52 5.06 -15.03 6.55
CA GLY A 52 3.99 -14.04 6.60
C GLY A 52 2.70 -14.46 5.88
N HIS A 53 2.75 -15.47 5.00
CA HIS A 53 1.59 -15.98 4.28
C HIS A 53 0.91 -17.18 4.94
N ARG A 54 1.46 -17.74 6.01
CA ARG A 54 0.88 -18.93 6.67
C ARG A 54 -0.55 -18.66 7.14
N GLY A 55 -1.48 -19.56 6.80
CA GLY A 55 -2.90 -19.46 7.12
C GLY A 55 -3.69 -18.52 6.21
N HIS A 56 -3.06 -17.91 5.20
CA HIS A 56 -3.72 -17.06 4.22
C HIS A 56 -3.99 -17.81 2.92
N VAL A 57 -5.02 -17.39 2.19
CA VAL A 57 -5.26 -17.80 0.81
C VAL A 57 -4.50 -16.84 -0.11
N VAL A 58 -3.61 -17.38 -0.92
CA VAL A 58 -2.76 -16.60 -1.83
C VAL A 58 -2.88 -17.11 -3.27
N PRO A 59 -2.79 -16.22 -4.26
CA PRO A 59 -2.68 -16.64 -5.64
C PRO A 59 -1.28 -17.20 -5.91
N VAL A 60 -1.22 -18.33 -6.58
CA VAL A 60 0.04 -18.92 -7.07
C VAL A 60 0.02 -18.90 -8.58
N VAL A 61 1.07 -18.33 -9.16
CA VAL A 61 1.27 -18.26 -10.61
C VAL A 61 2.62 -18.86 -10.95
N TRP A 62 2.62 -19.91 -11.77
CA TRP A 62 3.85 -20.55 -12.24
C TRP A 62 3.91 -20.46 -13.76
N SER A 63 5.00 -19.88 -14.28
CA SER A 63 5.17 -19.69 -15.73
C SER A 63 5.66 -20.94 -16.46
N ALA A 64 6.31 -21.89 -15.77
CA ALA A 64 6.75 -23.13 -16.41
C ALA A 64 5.66 -24.20 -16.52
N ASP A 65 4.68 -24.19 -15.61
CA ASP A 65 3.54 -25.11 -15.68
C ASP A 65 2.25 -24.39 -15.21
N PRO A 66 1.51 -23.79 -16.17
CA PRO A 66 0.27 -23.09 -15.88
C PRO A 66 -0.84 -23.94 -15.26
N SER A 67 -0.75 -25.28 -15.33
CA SER A 67 -1.75 -26.16 -14.70
C SER A 67 -1.80 -26.02 -13.18
N TRP A 68 -0.72 -25.49 -12.57
CA TRP A 68 -0.63 -25.21 -11.15
C TRP A 68 -1.12 -23.82 -10.75
N GLN A 69 -1.59 -23.01 -11.69
CA GLN A 69 -2.13 -21.69 -11.37
C GLN A 69 -3.46 -21.80 -10.65
N GLY A 70 -3.62 -21.03 -9.57
CA GLY A 70 -4.83 -21.06 -8.78
C GLY A 70 -4.67 -20.39 -7.43
N TRP A 71 -5.68 -20.57 -6.59
CA TRP A 71 -5.72 -20.07 -5.23
C TRP A 71 -5.40 -21.18 -4.25
N TYR A 72 -4.46 -20.90 -3.34
CA TYR A 72 -3.98 -21.88 -2.39
C TYR A 72 -4.03 -21.32 -0.98
N GLU A 73 -4.51 -22.12 -0.04
CA GLU A 73 -4.29 -21.89 1.38
C GLU A 73 -2.89 -22.37 1.75
N VAL A 74 -2.14 -21.52 2.45
CA VAL A 74 -0.79 -21.84 2.91
C VAL A 74 -0.87 -22.54 4.27
N GLU A 75 -0.79 -23.86 4.28
CA GLU A 75 -0.94 -24.66 5.50
C GLU A 75 0.31 -24.57 6.39
N ASP A 76 1.48 -24.72 5.76
CA ASP A 76 2.75 -24.71 6.44
C ASP A 76 3.87 -24.17 5.55
N VAL A 77 4.83 -23.49 6.17
CA VAL A 77 6.05 -23.01 5.53
C VAL A 77 7.22 -23.41 6.41
N SER A 78 8.20 -24.07 5.83
CA SER A 78 9.43 -24.43 6.51
C SER A 78 10.64 -24.06 5.66
N VAL A 79 11.68 -23.57 6.31
CA VAL A 79 12.99 -23.36 5.69
C VAL A 79 13.96 -24.23 6.47
N ALA A 80 14.40 -25.32 5.85
CA ALA A 80 15.36 -26.22 6.46
C ALA A 80 16.77 -25.62 6.31
N GLY A 81 17.59 -25.81 7.35
CA GLY A 81 19.03 -25.52 7.29
C GLY A 81 19.70 -26.30 6.14
N ALA A 82 20.89 -25.85 5.72
CA ALA A 82 21.51 -26.30 4.49
C ALA A 82 21.55 -27.84 4.38
N ARG A 83 20.85 -28.41 3.39
CA ARG A 83 20.83 -29.87 3.14
C ARG A 83 21.99 -30.34 2.26
N GLY A 84 22.82 -29.41 1.80
CA GLY A 84 23.96 -29.68 0.93
C GLY A 84 24.59 -28.41 0.40
N PHE A 85 25.45 -28.58 -0.58
CA PHE A 85 26.10 -27.51 -1.32
C PHE A 85 25.69 -27.57 -2.78
N SER A 86 25.53 -26.41 -3.42
CA SER A 86 25.37 -26.29 -4.87
C SER A 86 26.57 -26.90 -5.59
N THR A 87 26.46 -27.11 -6.90
CA THR A 87 27.57 -27.55 -7.76
C THR A 87 28.83 -26.69 -7.62
N PHE A 88 28.69 -25.46 -7.13
CA PHE A 88 29.79 -24.51 -6.89
C PHE A 88 30.18 -24.36 -5.40
N GLY A 89 29.76 -25.27 -4.52
CA GLY A 89 30.19 -25.28 -3.11
C GLY A 89 29.49 -24.28 -2.18
N ALA A 90 28.47 -23.56 -2.66
CA ALA A 90 27.67 -22.67 -1.82
C ALA A 90 26.59 -23.46 -1.04
N PRO A 91 26.39 -23.25 0.27
CA PRO A 91 25.34 -23.94 1.03
C PRO A 91 23.97 -23.69 0.41
N VAL A 92 23.08 -24.66 0.50
CA VAL A 92 21.80 -24.61 -0.20
C VAL A 92 20.66 -24.71 0.81
N LEU A 93 19.83 -23.66 0.87
CA LEU A 93 18.68 -23.60 1.75
C LEU A 93 17.44 -24.11 1.03
N GLN A 94 16.73 -25.04 1.67
CA GLN A 94 15.51 -25.61 1.12
C GLN A 94 14.30 -24.94 1.75
N ILE A 95 13.54 -24.24 0.93
CA ILE A 95 12.25 -23.65 1.26
C ILE A 95 11.18 -24.67 0.87
N THR A 96 10.31 -25.01 1.81
CA THR A 96 9.19 -25.90 1.57
C THR A 96 7.90 -25.21 1.99
N ALA A 97 6.93 -25.13 1.08
CA ALA A 97 5.57 -24.68 1.39
C ALA A 97 4.57 -25.81 1.11
N SER A 98 3.69 -26.08 2.07
CA SER A 98 2.55 -26.99 1.91
C SER A 98 1.32 -26.15 1.61
N LEU A 99 0.74 -26.38 0.44
CA LEU A 99 -0.30 -25.53 -0.14
C LEU A 99 -1.53 -26.37 -0.43
N ARG A 100 -2.70 -25.97 0.05
CA ARG A 100 -3.96 -26.64 -0.29
C ARG A 100 -4.72 -25.84 -1.33
N ARG A 101 -4.98 -26.43 -2.48
CA ARG A 101 -5.72 -25.79 -3.57
C ARG A 101 -7.16 -25.53 -3.13
N VAL A 102 -7.63 -24.30 -3.34
CA VAL A 102 -8.96 -23.83 -2.93
C VAL A 102 -9.86 -23.64 -4.15
N VAL A 103 -9.36 -22.95 -5.19
CA VAL A 103 -10.09 -22.63 -6.42
C VAL A 103 -9.14 -22.69 -7.62
N ASP A 104 -9.65 -23.25 -8.72
CA ASP A 104 -9.04 -23.18 -10.04
C ASP A 104 -9.43 -21.89 -10.75
N GLY A 105 -8.45 -21.15 -11.27
CA GLY A 105 -8.72 -19.92 -12.02
C GLY A 105 -9.24 -18.78 -11.15
N ALA A 106 -10.25 -18.05 -11.64
CA ALA A 106 -10.75 -16.86 -10.97
C ALA A 106 -11.51 -17.22 -9.68
N ALA A 107 -11.17 -16.56 -8.59
CA ALA A 107 -11.92 -16.67 -7.34
C ALA A 107 -12.80 -15.44 -7.14
N ASP A 108 -13.94 -15.65 -6.49
CA ASP A 108 -14.72 -14.56 -5.95
C ASP A 108 -14.04 -14.06 -4.67
N ALA A 109 -13.92 -12.75 -4.53
CA ALA A 109 -13.40 -12.05 -3.38
C ALA A 109 -14.51 -11.17 -2.80
N GLU A 110 -14.61 -11.18 -1.48
CA GLU A 110 -15.49 -10.28 -0.74
C GLU A 110 -14.64 -9.27 0.02
N SER A 111 -14.82 -8.00 -0.33
CA SER A 111 -14.32 -6.87 0.42
C SER A 111 -15.37 -6.50 1.47
N LEU A 112 -15.08 -6.76 2.74
CA LEU A 112 -15.88 -6.31 3.88
C LEU A 112 -15.47 -4.87 4.21
N LEU A 113 -16.39 -3.93 4.05
CA LEU A 113 -16.17 -2.50 4.23
C LEU A 113 -16.85 -2.05 5.53
N VAL A 114 -16.05 -1.71 6.52
CA VAL A 114 -16.47 -1.44 7.89
C VAL A 114 -16.09 -0.04 8.30
N GLY A 115 -17.00 0.64 8.99
CA GLY A 115 -16.77 1.97 9.55
C GLY A 115 -17.89 2.94 9.22
N ALA A 116 -17.60 4.20 9.48
CA ALA A 116 -18.41 5.35 9.12
C ALA A 116 -17.50 6.41 8.51
N ASN A 117 -18.09 7.43 7.91
CA ASN A 117 -17.32 8.59 7.47
C ASN A 117 -16.59 9.20 8.67
N LEU A 118 -15.39 9.72 8.43
CA LEU A 118 -14.59 10.40 9.42
C LEU A 118 -15.37 11.63 9.94
N ALA A 119 -15.54 11.70 11.25
CA ALA A 119 -16.08 12.90 11.87
C ALA A 119 -15.15 14.08 11.55
N ASN A 120 -15.72 15.18 11.09
CA ASN A 120 -14.95 16.35 10.68
C ASN A 120 -15.65 17.64 11.11
N ASP A 121 -14.85 18.68 11.33
CA ASP A 121 -15.26 20.00 11.82
C ASP A 121 -15.72 20.94 10.68
N HIS A 122 -15.84 20.41 9.45
CA HIS A 122 -16.00 21.18 8.21
C HIS A 122 -17.28 20.84 7.43
N ASP A 123 -18.18 20.02 8.01
CA ASP A 123 -19.41 19.54 7.38
C ASP A 123 -19.20 18.83 6.02
N ILE A 124 -18.00 18.29 5.78
CA ILE A 124 -17.66 17.59 4.53
C ILE A 124 -18.44 16.28 4.47
N SER A 125 -19.21 16.12 3.39
CA SER A 125 -19.89 14.88 3.07
C SER A 125 -18.90 13.89 2.46
N GLY A 126 -18.40 12.95 3.27
CA GLY A 126 -17.47 11.93 2.83
C GLY A 126 -18.04 11.04 1.70
N VAL A 127 -17.25 10.85 0.64
CA VAL A 127 -17.55 9.97 -0.48
C VAL A 127 -16.91 8.61 -0.23
N ARG A 128 -17.74 7.59 0.00
CA ARG A 128 -17.28 6.21 0.11
C ARG A 128 -16.87 5.69 -1.25
N TRP A 129 -15.76 4.99 -1.29
CA TRP A 129 -15.18 4.45 -2.51
C TRP A 129 -14.48 3.12 -2.26
N HIS A 130 -14.28 2.36 -3.32
CA HIS A 130 -13.59 1.07 -3.27
C HIS A 130 -12.93 0.74 -4.61
N ALA A 131 -11.72 0.19 -4.56
CA ALA A 131 -10.97 -0.23 -5.72
C ALA A 131 -10.63 -1.72 -5.61
N PRO A 132 -11.31 -2.62 -6.34
CA PRO A 132 -10.89 -4.01 -6.43
C PRO A 132 -9.56 -4.12 -7.20
N ALA A 133 -8.94 -5.31 -7.24
CA ALA A 133 -7.72 -5.49 -8.03
C ALA A 133 -7.95 -5.07 -9.50
N ALA A 134 -6.95 -4.45 -10.11
CA ALA A 134 -7.01 -4.13 -11.53
C ALA A 134 -7.18 -5.44 -12.33
N GLY A 135 -7.97 -5.44 -13.40
CA GLY A 135 -8.32 -6.67 -14.12
C GLY A 135 -9.38 -7.55 -13.42
N SER A 136 -9.93 -7.13 -12.28
CA SER A 136 -11.11 -7.79 -11.70
C SER A 136 -12.32 -7.79 -12.64
N ASN A 137 -13.11 -8.86 -12.56
CA ASN A 137 -14.31 -9.08 -13.34
C ASN A 137 -15.53 -9.16 -12.44
N GLY A 138 -16.61 -8.50 -12.85
CA GLY A 138 -17.83 -8.42 -12.04
C GLY A 138 -17.61 -7.59 -10.78
N TYR A 139 -18.51 -6.65 -10.53
CA TYR A 139 -18.53 -5.88 -9.29
C TYR A 139 -19.96 -5.82 -8.80
N LEU A 140 -20.19 -6.36 -7.60
CA LEU A 140 -21.51 -6.43 -6.99
C LEU A 140 -21.45 -5.82 -5.59
N SER A 141 -22.14 -4.71 -5.43
CA SER A 141 -22.41 -4.09 -4.13
C SER A 141 -23.91 -3.80 -4.02
N ARG A 142 -24.45 -3.75 -2.80
CA ARG A 142 -25.85 -3.37 -2.56
C ARG A 142 -25.92 -2.27 -1.50
N PRO A 143 -26.39 -1.05 -1.83
CA PRO A 143 -26.76 -0.59 -3.18
C PRO A 143 -25.57 -0.56 -4.16
N ALA A 144 -25.88 -0.48 -5.46
CA ALA A 144 -24.85 -0.35 -6.50
C ALA A 144 -24.13 1.00 -6.38
N PRO A 145 -22.85 1.11 -6.79
CA PRO A 145 -22.14 2.38 -6.80
C PRO A 145 -22.83 3.35 -7.76
N THR A 146 -22.77 4.64 -7.43
CA THR A 146 -23.39 5.69 -8.25
C THR A 146 -22.47 6.15 -9.39
N ALA A 147 -21.15 5.97 -9.24
CA ALA A 147 -20.16 6.35 -10.23
C ALA A 147 -18.93 5.43 -10.17
N PHE A 148 -18.07 5.55 -11.18
CA PHE A 148 -16.72 5.03 -11.15
C PHE A 148 -15.78 5.92 -11.96
N VAL A 149 -14.48 5.84 -11.66
CA VAL A 149 -13.40 6.47 -12.42
C VAL A 149 -12.30 5.45 -12.70
N ASP A 150 -11.76 5.47 -13.91
CA ASP A 150 -10.58 4.68 -14.27
C ASP A 150 -9.34 5.56 -14.14
N ARG A 151 -8.51 5.29 -13.12
CA ARG A 151 -7.27 6.01 -12.87
C ARG A 151 -6.12 5.31 -13.58
N THR A 152 -5.47 5.98 -14.53
CA THR A 152 -4.27 5.42 -15.19
C THR A 152 -3.06 5.53 -14.27
N GLY A 153 -2.50 4.38 -13.89
CA GLY A 153 -1.24 4.25 -13.15
C GLY A 153 -0.10 3.73 -14.00
N GLU A 154 1.07 3.58 -13.39
CA GLU A 154 2.31 3.11 -14.02
C GLU A 154 2.15 1.75 -14.71
N THR A 155 1.36 0.85 -14.10
CA THR A 155 1.15 -0.52 -14.60
C THR A 155 -0.17 -0.71 -15.35
N GLY A 156 -0.93 0.36 -15.55
CA GLY A 156 -2.22 0.34 -16.23
C GLY A 156 -3.36 0.97 -15.41
N PRO A 157 -4.61 0.84 -15.89
CA PRO A 157 -5.76 1.46 -15.26
C PRO A 157 -6.20 0.71 -13.98
N VAL A 158 -6.52 1.48 -12.95
CA VAL A 158 -7.16 1.03 -11.70
C VAL A 158 -8.55 1.65 -11.62
N ARG A 159 -9.58 0.81 -11.62
CA ARG A 159 -10.97 1.25 -11.48
C ARG A 159 -11.32 1.53 -10.02
N VAL A 160 -11.85 2.71 -9.76
CA VAL A 160 -12.34 3.14 -8.45
C VAL A 160 -13.84 3.35 -8.53
N TRP A 161 -14.60 2.59 -7.76
CA TRP A 161 -16.04 2.76 -7.61
C TRP A 161 -16.31 3.79 -6.52
N ALA A 162 -17.21 4.73 -6.77
CA ALA A 162 -17.52 5.84 -5.87
C ALA A 162 -19.01 5.92 -5.53
N GLY A 163 -19.29 6.61 -4.42
CA GLY A 163 -20.65 6.82 -3.90
C GLY A 163 -21.33 5.50 -3.55
N MET A 164 -20.61 4.62 -2.86
CA MET A 164 -21.12 3.33 -2.41
C MET A 164 -21.66 3.40 -0.98
N ASP A 165 -22.86 2.87 -0.74
CA ASP A 165 -23.39 2.70 0.63
C ASP A 165 -23.33 1.24 1.12
N ALA A 166 -22.73 0.37 0.31
CA ALA A 166 -22.59 -1.03 0.63
C ALA A 166 -21.49 -1.24 1.68
N ARG A 167 -21.79 -2.09 2.66
CA ARG A 167 -20.83 -2.57 3.67
C ARG A 167 -20.04 -3.80 3.20
N SER A 168 -20.32 -4.26 1.99
CA SER A 168 -19.50 -5.27 1.32
C SER A 168 -19.59 -5.13 -0.20
N ALA A 169 -18.53 -5.54 -0.86
CA ALA A 169 -18.47 -5.66 -2.31
C ALA A 169 -17.93 -7.05 -2.69
N LEU A 170 -18.59 -7.69 -3.64
CA LEU A 170 -18.18 -8.95 -4.24
C LEU A 170 -17.61 -8.69 -5.63
N TRP A 171 -16.46 -9.26 -5.92
CA TRP A 171 -15.79 -9.14 -7.21
C TRP A 171 -15.01 -10.41 -7.50
N SER A 172 -14.73 -10.71 -8.76
CA SER A 172 -13.93 -11.89 -9.11
C SER A 172 -12.60 -11.48 -9.73
N THR A 173 -11.56 -12.29 -9.57
CA THR A 173 -10.24 -11.98 -10.12
C THR A 173 -9.44 -13.24 -10.44
N PRO A 174 -8.75 -13.29 -11.58
CA PRO A 174 -7.82 -14.36 -11.87
C PRO A 174 -6.58 -14.27 -10.95
N PRO A 175 -5.88 -15.39 -10.68
CA PRO A 175 -4.71 -15.40 -9.79
C PRO A 175 -3.58 -14.46 -10.26
N GLY A 176 -3.47 -14.29 -11.59
CA GLY A 176 -2.53 -13.38 -12.26
C GLY A 176 -2.71 -11.91 -11.91
N ASP A 177 -3.94 -11.49 -11.60
CA ASP A 177 -4.31 -10.08 -11.50
C ASP A 177 -4.57 -9.63 -10.06
N TRP A 178 -4.55 -10.54 -9.08
CA TRP A 178 -4.80 -10.22 -7.67
C TRP A 178 -3.99 -9.04 -7.11
N CYS A 179 -2.73 -8.93 -7.57
CA CYS A 179 -1.81 -7.88 -7.14
C CYS A 179 -1.75 -6.70 -8.12
N ALA A 180 -2.53 -6.70 -9.20
CA ALA A 180 -2.56 -5.60 -10.14
C ALA A 180 -3.19 -4.35 -9.49
N GLY A 181 -2.51 -3.22 -9.63
CA GLY A 181 -2.86 -1.97 -8.93
C GLY A 181 -2.72 -2.03 -7.40
N ALA A 182 -2.08 -3.07 -6.84
CA ALA A 182 -1.98 -3.22 -5.39
C ALA A 182 -1.17 -2.10 -4.74
N ALA A 183 -1.52 -1.79 -3.48
CA ALA A 183 -0.59 -1.14 -2.59
C ALA A 183 0.56 -2.12 -2.27
N ALA A 184 1.79 -1.63 -2.30
CA ALA A 184 3.00 -2.37 -2.01
C ALA A 184 3.94 -1.54 -1.13
N ILE A 185 4.78 -2.25 -0.37
CA ILE A 185 5.89 -1.66 0.37
C ILE A 185 7.16 -2.28 -0.21
N ASP A 186 8.08 -1.43 -0.65
CA ASP A 186 9.43 -1.81 -1.02
C ASP A 186 10.42 -1.32 0.04
N GLN A 187 11.39 -2.15 0.39
CA GLN A 187 12.51 -1.78 1.25
C GLN A 187 13.79 -2.38 0.70
N ASN A 188 14.88 -1.60 0.68
CA ASN A 188 16.17 -2.03 0.13
C ASN A 188 16.02 -2.60 -1.31
N GLY A 189 15.14 -2.00 -2.11
CA GLY A 189 14.85 -2.41 -3.48
C GLY A 189 14.04 -3.71 -3.63
N ARG A 190 13.30 -4.15 -2.60
CA ARG A 190 12.51 -5.38 -2.63
C ARG A 190 11.11 -5.22 -2.06
N THR A 191 10.14 -5.85 -2.70
CA THR A 191 8.76 -5.90 -2.22
C THR A 191 8.59 -6.80 -1.01
N VAL A 192 8.05 -6.21 0.05
CA VAL A 192 7.72 -6.87 1.30
C VAL A 192 6.32 -7.48 1.20
N THR A 193 6.17 -8.69 1.71
CA THR A 193 4.92 -9.47 1.74
C THR A 193 4.41 -9.82 3.14
N GLY A 194 5.12 -9.44 4.20
CA GLY A 194 4.73 -9.60 5.61
C GLY A 194 4.91 -8.33 6.46
N PHE A 195 4.97 -8.50 7.78
CA PHE A 195 5.16 -7.42 8.77
C PHE A 195 6.58 -7.35 9.33
N GLU A 196 7.34 -8.45 9.23
CA GLU A 196 8.72 -8.49 9.71
C GLU A 196 9.65 -7.90 8.66
N THR A 197 10.11 -6.68 8.94
CA THR A 197 10.96 -5.88 8.08
C THR A 197 12.19 -5.37 8.80
N ASP A 198 13.19 -4.95 8.04
CA ASP A 198 14.33 -4.25 8.60
C ASP A 198 13.92 -2.83 9.01
N ASP A 199 14.57 -2.31 10.06
CA ASP A 199 14.36 -0.97 10.58
C ASP A 199 15.19 0.04 9.78
N THR A 200 14.70 0.39 8.59
CA THR A 200 15.38 1.28 7.62
C THR A 200 14.57 2.57 7.37
N PRO A 201 14.47 3.50 8.34
CA PRO A 201 13.64 4.70 8.21
C PRO A 201 14.01 5.61 7.02
N GLY A 202 15.22 5.49 6.48
CA GLY A 202 15.69 6.21 5.28
C GLY A 202 15.63 5.43 3.97
N ASP A 203 15.24 4.15 3.98
CA ASP A 203 15.16 3.30 2.77
C ASP A 203 13.89 2.45 2.82
N TRP A 204 12.80 3.06 2.39
CA TRP A 204 11.51 2.42 2.17
C TRP A 204 10.70 3.20 1.12
N GLU A 205 9.75 2.53 0.50
CA GLU A 205 8.81 3.11 -0.45
C GLU A 205 7.45 2.44 -0.28
N MET A 206 6.36 3.20 -0.35
CA MET A 206 5.03 2.63 -0.56
C MET A 206 4.45 3.15 -1.87
N ALA A 207 3.90 2.26 -2.69
CA ALA A 207 3.31 2.64 -3.98
C ALA A 207 2.00 1.89 -4.23
N ASN A 208 1.08 2.50 -4.98
CA ASN A 208 -0.16 1.87 -5.44
C ASN A 208 -0.36 2.01 -6.97
N THR A 209 0.73 2.20 -7.71
CA THR A 209 0.81 2.50 -9.16
C THR A 209 0.31 3.89 -9.58
N LEU A 210 -0.48 4.57 -8.75
CA LEU A 210 -1.01 5.93 -9.01
C LEU A 210 -0.25 7.00 -8.21
N LEU A 211 0.22 6.61 -7.04
CA LEU A 211 0.91 7.42 -6.08
C LEU A 211 2.02 6.58 -5.46
N ARG A 212 3.15 7.23 -5.18
CA ARG A 212 4.33 6.67 -4.53
C ARG A 212 4.75 7.60 -3.41
N ILE A 213 5.15 7.05 -2.27
CA ILE A 213 5.69 7.80 -1.15
C ILE A 213 6.99 7.16 -0.67
N ARG A 214 8.01 7.99 -0.38
CA ARG A 214 9.32 7.55 0.10
C ARG A 214 10.03 8.66 0.88
N PRO A 215 11.04 8.35 1.71
CA PRO A 215 11.86 9.36 2.36
C PRO A 215 12.53 10.31 1.37
N ASP A 216 12.60 11.58 1.75
CA ASP A 216 13.46 12.59 1.13
C ASP A 216 14.18 13.35 2.26
N GLY A 217 15.29 12.79 2.73
CA GLY A 217 15.92 13.22 3.97
C GLY A 217 15.01 12.97 5.18
N SER A 218 14.65 14.03 5.92
CA SER A 218 13.68 13.97 7.03
C SER A 218 12.24 14.24 6.59
N ALA A 219 12.05 14.75 5.37
CA ALA A 219 10.76 14.93 4.72
C ALA A 219 10.35 13.64 3.99
N PHE A 220 9.22 13.70 3.28
CA PHE A 220 8.85 12.62 2.36
C PHE A 220 8.40 13.17 1.00
N GLU A 221 8.81 12.47 -0.04
CA GLU A 221 8.35 12.69 -1.41
C GLU A 221 7.01 11.98 -1.59
N VAL A 222 5.99 12.70 -2.06
CA VAL A 222 4.74 12.14 -2.61
C VAL A 222 4.76 12.36 -4.10
N ALA A 223 4.96 11.29 -4.88
CA ALA A 223 4.95 11.34 -6.34
C ALA A 223 3.63 10.82 -6.91
N THR A 224 3.04 11.59 -7.81
CA THR A 224 1.81 11.22 -8.53
C THR A 224 2.17 10.72 -9.93
N TRP A 225 1.63 9.58 -10.34
CA TRP A 225 1.77 9.12 -11.73
C TRP A 225 0.83 9.90 -12.64
N HIS A 226 1.41 10.64 -13.58
CA HIS A 226 0.68 11.44 -14.56
C HIS A 226 1.48 11.60 -15.86
N ASP A 227 0.80 11.49 -17.00
CA ASP A 227 1.40 11.61 -18.33
C ASP A 227 2.66 10.75 -18.56
N GLY A 228 2.63 9.52 -18.04
CA GLY A 228 3.69 8.55 -18.24
C GLY A 228 4.95 8.76 -17.39
N ALA A 229 4.89 9.64 -16.38
CA ALA A 229 6.00 9.90 -15.47
C ALA A 229 5.53 10.08 -14.01
N TRP A 230 6.45 9.82 -13.09
CA TRP A 230 6.30 10.16 -11.68
C TRP A 230 6.57 11.64 -11.47
N ARG A 231 5.60 12.36 -10.88
CA ARG A 231 5.64 13.80 -10.62
C ARG A 231 5.72 14.05 -9.11
N PRO A 232 6.92 14.29 -8.55
CA PRO A 232 7.13 14.39 -7.12
C PRO A 232 6.76 15.76 -6.56
N LYS A 233 6.16 15.77 -5.37
CA LYS A 233 6.13 16.93 -4.46
C LYS A 233 6.67 16.49 -3.10
N VAL A 234 7.59 17.29 -2.53
CA VAL A 234 8.16 17.02 -1.20
C VAL A 234 7.27 17.66 -0.15
N TRP A 235 6.97 16.91 0.91
CA TRP A 235 6.14 17.33 2.03
C TRP A 235 6.93 17.28 3.33
N ASP A 236 6.96 18.40 4.03
CA ASP A 236 7.46 18.51 5.38
C ASP A 236 6.36 18.19 6.38
N VAL A 237 6.69 17.37 7.37
CA VAL A 237 5.89 17.21 8.59
C VAL A 237 6.66 17.84 9.74
N LEU A 238 6.09 18.87 10.33
CA LEU A 238 6.74 19.65 11.39
C LEU A 238 6.03 19.45 12.73
N VAL A 239 6.84 19.39 13.77
CA VAL A 239 6.41 19.45 15.17
C VAL A 239 7.10 20.66 15.78
N ASP A 240 6.30 21.66 16.17
CA ASP A 240 6.78 22.96 16.66
C ASP A 240 7.79 23.63 15.70
N GLY A 241 7.44 23.63 14.41
CA GLY A 241 8.26 24.26 13.35
C GLY A 241 9.52 23.49 12.96
N THR A 242 9.75 22.29 13.49
CA THR A 242 10.93 21.46 13.17
C THR A 242 10.53 20.13 12.54
N VAL A 243 11.23 19.71 11.47
CA VAL A 243 11.04 18.38 10.87
C VAL A 243 11.72 17.33 11.76
N PRO A 244 11.01 16.30 12.28
CA PRO A 244 11.61 15.27 13.12
C PRO A 244 12.66 14.45 12.39
N ILE A 245 13.70 14.02 13.12
CA ILE A 245 14.68 13.05 12.62
C ILE A 245 14.16 11.64 12.90
N TRP A 246 13.67 10.97 11.87
CA TRP A 246 13.12 9.61 11.98
C TRP A 246 14.21 8.60 12.30
N SER A 247 14.02 7.85 13.37
CA SER A 247 14.98 6.86 13.90
C SER A 247 14.42 5.44 13.97
N GLY A 248 13.17 5.23 13.56
CA GLY A 248 12.55 3.91 13.56
C GLY A 248 11.43 3.81 12.54
N LEU A 249 11.29 2.64 11.93
CA LEU A 249 10.29 2.26 10.93
C LEU A 249 9.64 0.93 11.32
N ALA A 250 8.31 0.87 11.26
CA ALA A 250 7.56 -0.37 11.42
C ALA A 250 6.44 -0.48 10.37
N VAL A 251 6.26 -1.66 9.79
CA VAL A 251 5.11 -1.96 8.93
C VAL A 251 3.90 -2.30 9.79
N LEU A 252 2.86 -1.46 9.71
CA LEU A 252 1.59 -1.64 10.44
C LEU A 252 0.58 -2.49 9.66
N ARG A 253 0.59 -2.35 8.33
CA ARG A 253 -0.31 -3.07 7.42
C ARG A 253 0.38 -3.34 6.10
N ASN A 254 0.25 -4.54 5.57
CA ASN A 254 0.85 -4.90 4.29
C ASN A 254 -0.05 -5.84 3.49
N THR A 255 -1.18 -5.33 3.04
CA THR A 255 -2.16 -6.04 2.21
C THR A 255 -2.21 -5.44 0.81
N PRO A 256 -2.58 -6.19 -0.24
CA PRO A 256 -2.70 -5.63 -1.60
C PRO A 256 -3.66 -4.44 -1.70
N GLU A 257 -4.63 -4.34 -0.81
CA GLU A 257 -5.62 -3.26 -0.75
C GLU A 257 -5.10 -2.01 -0.04
N ALA A 258 -4.24 -2.20 0.96
CA ALA A 258 -3.68 -1.11 1.74
C ALA A 258 -2.37 -1.49 2.42
N CYS A 259 -1.43 -0.55 2.40
CA CYS A 259 -0.15 -0.60 3.09
C CYS A 259 -0.06 0.56 4.08
N ALA A 260 0.53 0.33 5.24
CA ALA A 260 0.76 1.36 6.24
C ALA A 260 2.08 1.15 6.97
N VAL A 261 2.80 2.24 7.18
CA VAL A 261 4.06 2.29 7.94
C VAL A 261 3.95 3.30 9.07
N ARG A 262 4.73 3.08 10.14
CA ARG A 262 4.94 3.99 11.25
C ARG A 262 6.39 4.42 11.28
N LEU A 263 6.61 5.72 11.26
CA LEU A 263 7.88 6.34 11.58
C LEU A 263 7.87 6.82 13.03
N THR A 264 9.00 6.71 13.71
CA THR A 264 9.16 7.25 15.07
C THR A 264 10.41 8.10 15.18
N ALA A 265 10.31 9.18 15.94
CA ALA A 265 11.42 10.07 16.26
C ALA A 265 11.45 10.34 17.77
N LEU A 266 12.65 10.51 18.31
CA LEU A 266 12.83 10.97 19.69
C LEU A 266 12.62 12.49 19.76
N GLN A 267 11.94 12.94 20.80
CA GLN A 267 11.89 14.35 21.21
C GLN A 267 12.42 14.48 22.63
N ASN A 268 12.80 15.70 23.02
CA ASN A 268 13.26 15.96 24.38
C ASN A 268 12.40 17.05 25.05
N PRO A 269 11.52 16.68 26.01
CA PRO A 269 11.11 15.32 26.34
C PRO A 269 10.24 14.70 25.23
N GLY A 270 10.20 13.38 25.15
CA GLY A 270 9.11 12.70 24.45
C GLY A 270 9.40 11.95 23.16
N ARG A 271 8.35 11.73 22.37
CA ARG A 271 8.40 10.99 21.10
C ARG A 271 7.34 11.48 20.13
N VAL A 272 7.69 11.43 18.85
CA VAL A 272 6.77 11.67 17.74
C VAL A 272 6.59 10.37 16.98
N ALA A 273 5.36 10.11 16.56
CA ALA A 273 5.05 9.03 15.62
C ALA A 273 4.25 9.58 14.44
N LEU A 274 4.63 9.15 13.24
CA LEU A 274 3.92 9.44 12.00
C LEU A 274 3.50 8.13 11.36
N ASP A 275 2.19 7.92 11.26
CA ASP A 275 1.63 6.80 10.50
C ASP A 275 1.25 7.28 9.11
N LEU A 276 1.69 6.57 8.09
CA LEU A 276 1.35 6.82 6.70
C LEU A 276 0.63 5.60 6.14
N THR A 277 -0.51 5.82 5.48
CA THR A 277 -1.32 4.76 4.88
C THR A 277 -1.60 5.09 3.42
N LEU A 278 -1.33 4.11 2.55
CA LEU A 278 -1.63 4.15 1.13
C LEU A 278 -2.52 2.98 0.73
N ARG A 279 -3.49 3.24 -0.15
CA ARG A 279 -4.51 2.26 -0.57
C ARG A 279 -4.49 2.05 -2.05
N ARG A 280 -4.86 0.85 -2.51
CA ARG A 280 -5.17 0.60 -3.90
C ARG A 280 -6.16 1.65 -4.41
N GLY A 281 -5.87 2.23 -5.56
CA GLY A 281 -6.73 3.23 -6.19
C GLY A 281 -6.64 4.65 -5.62
N ALA A 282 -6.06 4.89 -4.44
CA ALA A 282 -6.00 6.25 -3.87
C ALA A 282 -5.08 7.21 -4.66
N ARG A 283 -5.45 8.50 -4.69
CA ARG A 283 -4.63 9.61 -5.21
C ARG A 283 -4.04 10.49 -4.11
N THR A 284 -4.26 10.11 -2.86
CA THR A 284 -3.71 10.77 -1.69
C THR A 284 -3.16 9.74 -0.72
N VAL A 285 -2.21 10.18 0.12
CA VAL A 285 -1.77 9.46 1.30
C VAL A 285 -2.56 9.97 2.49
N THR A 286 -2.92 9.06 3.40
CA THR A 286 -3.47 9.42 4.70
C THR A 286 -2.37 9.36 5.74
N GLY A 287 -2.24 10.42 6.52
CA GLY A 287 -1.28 10.56 7.60
C GLY A 287 -1.95 10.70 8.96
N PHE A 288 -1.30 10.19 10.00
CA PHE A 288 -1.62 10.48 11.39
C PHE A 288 -0.33 10.79 12.15
N LEU A 289 -0.12 12.08 12.41
CA LEU A 289 0.97 12.57 13.23
C LEU A 289 0.54 12.64 14.69
N SER A 290 1.40 12.21 15.59
CA SER A 290 1.17 12.29 17.03
C SER A 290 2.44 12.69 17.77
N SER A 291 2.28 13.50 18.80
CA SER A 291 3.33 13.93 19.73
C SER A 291 2.79 13.78 21.15
N ASP A 292 3.68 13.55 22.12
CA ASP A 292 3.35 13.59 23.54
C ASP A 292 3.30 15.02 24.11
N GLN A 293 3.59 16.02 23.27
CA GLN A 293 3.53 17.43 23.61
C GLN A 293 2.31 18.11 22.97
N PHE A 294 1.82 19.17 23.61
CA PHE A 294 0.73 20.01 23.11
C PHE A 294 1.34 21.19 22.35
N VAL A 295 1.61 20.99 21.06
CA VAL A 295 2.40 21.90 20.22
C VAL A 295 1.76 22.04 18.85
N ASP A 296 2.32 22.90 18.01
CA ASP A 296 1.85 23.05 16.64
C ASP A 296 2.31 21.86 15.80
N LEU A 297 1.34 21.25 15.11
CA LEU A 297 1.54 20.11 14.23
C LEU A 297 1.20 20.53 12.81
N THR A 298 2.15 20.39 11.89
CA THR A 298 2.04 20.94 10.53
C THR A 298 2.37 19.87 9.50
N VAL A 299 1.64 19.91 8.38
CA VAL A 299 2.05 19.28 7.13
C VAL A 299 1.98 20.33 6.03
N GLN A 300 3.07 20.50 5.27
CA GLN A 300 3.20 21.52 4.25
C GLN A 300 4.14 21.07 3.13
N LEU A 301 4.09 21.73 1.97
CA LEU A 301 5.08 21.49 0.93
C LEU A 301 6.47 21.96 1.37
N GLY A 302 7.52 21.25 0.97
CA GLY A 302 8.91 21.67 1.20
C GLY A 302 9.36 22.80 0.26
N THR A 303 8.71 22.92 -0.91
CA THR A 303 8.88 24.07 -1.82
C THR A 303 7.57 24.85 -1.85
N ALA A 304 7.66 26.16 -1.61
CA ALA A 304 6.49 27.03 -1.57
C ALA A 304 5.73 27.00 -2.91
N GLU A 305 4.44 26.74 -2.83
CA GLU A 305 3.51 26.77 -3.95
C GLU A 305 2.22 27.44 -3.49
N ALA A 306 1.81 28.49 -4.21
CA ALA A 306 0.65 29.28 -3.84
C ALA A 306 -0.61 28.41 -3.74
N GLY A 307 -1.42 28.67 -2.72
CA GLY A 307 -2.62 27.90 -2.44
C GLY A 307 -3.86 28.75 -2.29
N GLU A 308 -5.00 28.09 -2.42
CA GLU A 308 -6.31 28.61 -2.03
C GLU A 308 -6.97 27.68 -1.01
N ILE A 309 -7.89 28.25 -0.23
CA ILE A 309 -8.68 27.49 0.75
C ILE A 309 -9.60 26.53 0.00
N THR A 310 -9.64 25.28 0.47
CA THR A 310 -10.63 24.28 0.07
C THR A 310 -11.29 23.72 1.32
N ASP A 311 -12.38 22.97 1.16
CA ASP A 311 -13.08 22.38 2.30
C ASP A 311 -12.12 21.48 3.10
N GLY A 312 -11.93 21.78 4.38
CA GLY A 312 -11.05 21.03 5.26
C GLY A 312 -9.55 21.18 5.00
N GLY A 313 -9.11 22.12 4.17
CA GLY A 313 -7.68 22.27 3.87
C GLY A 313 -7.27 23.37 2.91
N VAL A 314 -6.18 23.10 2.20
CA VAL A 314 -5.57 23.95 1.18
C VAL A 314 -5.30 23.12 -0.08
N LYS A 315 -5.41 23.76 -1.24
CA LYS A 315 -5.01 23.19 -2.54
C LYS A 315 -4.27 24.23 -3.35
N ALA A 316 -3.57 23.83 -4.41
CA ALA A 316 -2.95 24.79 -5.32
C ALA A 316 -4.02 25.71 -5.95
N ASP A 317 -3.70 26.99 -6.10
CA ASP A 317 -4.56 27.96 -6.78
C ASP A 317 -4.69 27.69 -8.29
N VAL A 318 -3.61 27.16 -8.89
CA VAL A 318 -3.50 26.78 -10.29
C VAL A 318 -2.75 25.46 -10.38
N ALA A 319 -3.08 24.64 -11.38
CA ALA A 319 -2.27 23.46 -11.69
C ALA A 319 -0.84 23.85 -12.08
N ASP A 320 0.14 23.09 -11.61
CA ASP A 320 1.55 23.30 -11.96
C ASP A 320 1.85 22.98 -13.43
N THR A 321 3.12 23.09 -13.82
CA THR A 321 3.56 22.80 -15.19
C THR A 321 3.33 21.35 -15.63
N ASP A 322 3.14 20.44 -14.67
CA ASP A 322 2.82 19.03 -14.90
C ASP A 322 1.30 18.77 -14.80
N GLY A 323 0.47 19.81 -14.70
CA GLY A 323 -0.99 19.69 -14.65
C GLY A 323 -1.52 19.22 -13.29
N LEU A 324 -0.69 19.28 -12.23
CA LEU A 324 -1.08 18.83 -10.90
C LEU A 324 -1.57 19.99 -10.03
N THR A 325 -2.64 19.76 -9.30
CA THR A 325 -3.09 20.65 -8.23
C THR A 325 -2.89 19.92 -6.91
N TYR A 326 -1.93 20.35 -6.09
CA TYR A 326 -1.70 19.73 -4.79
C TYR A 326 -2.93 19.90 -3.89
N VAL A 327 -3.07 19.01 -2.90
CA VAL A 327 -4.08 19.14 -1.86
C VAL A 327 -3.52 18.64 -0.53
N ALA A 328 -3.79 19.39 0.53
CA ALA A 328 -3.57 18.98 1.92
C ALA A 328 -4.82 19.30 2.74
N ALA A 329 -5.33 18.32 3.48
CA ALA A 329 -6.55 18.50 4.27
C ALA A 329 -6.52 17.72 5.58
N THR A 330 -7.34 18.14 6.54
CA THR A 330 -7.52 17.51 7.85
C THR A 330 -9.00 17.54 8.25
N PRO A 331 -9.52 16.52 8.96
CA PRO A 331 -10.89 16.58 9.46
C PRO A 331 -11.06 17.60 10.58
N HIS A 332 -9.98 18.14 11.16
CA HIS A 332 -10.05 18.98 12.35
C HIS A 332 -9.91 20.48 12.02
N GLY A 333 -10.33 21.33 12.94
CA GLY A 333 -10.01 22.75 12.90
C GLY A 333 -8.50 22.99 12.75
N HIS A 334 -8.11 23.86 11.83
CA HIS A 334 -6.73 24.14 11.45
C HIS A 334 -6.59 25.56 10.90
N THR A 335 -5.34 25.99 10.73
CA THR A 335 -4.97 27.16 9.93
C THR A 335 -4.33 26.70 8.63
N VAL A 336 -4.54 27.46 7.56
CA VAL A 336 -3.92 27.21 6.24
C VAL A 336 -2.74 28.15 6.03
N ASP A 337 -1.68 27.65 5.40
CA ASP A 337 -0.61 28.46 4.83
C ASP A 337 -0.78 28.51 3.31
N LEU A 338 -1.21 29.68 2.80
CA LEU A 338 -1.46 29.91 1.38
C LEU A 338 -0.19 30.24 0.58
N VAL A 339 0.93 30.50 1.27
CA VAL A 339 2.21 30.80 0.62
C VAL A 339 3.02 29.53 0.47
N GLN A 340 3.13 28.76 1.54
CA GLN A 340 3.87 27.50 1.51
C GLN A 340 3.05 26.35 0.93
N GLY A 341 1.73 26.33 1.14
CA GLY A 341 0.86 25.22 0.78
C GLY A 341 0.83 24.15 1.86
N GLY A 342 0.19 24.45 2.99
CA GLY A 342 0.10 23.53 4.12
C GLY A 342 -1.03 23.81 5.10
N ILE A 343 -1.16 22.93 6.08
CA ILE A 343 -2.12 23.03 7.18
C ILE A 343 -1.40 22.87 8.51
N THR A 344 -1.82 23.65 9.50
CA THR A 344 -1.31 23.58 10.87
C THR A 344 -2.47 23.42 11.84
N ARG A 345 -2.37 22.42 12.71
CA ARG A 345 -3.22 22.30 13.88
C ARG A 345 -2.45 22.84 15.08
N ALA A 346 -2.84 24.03 15.51
CA ALA A 346 -2.18 24.69 16.62
C ALA A 346 -2.48 23.99 17.95
N SER A 347 -1.47 23.91 18.81
CA SER A 347 -1.61 23.41 20.18
C SER A 347 -2.39 22.08 20.25
N ALA A 348 -1.81 21.01 19.69
CA ALA A 348 -2.43 19.69 19.62
C ALA A 348 -1.41 18.58 19.88
N THR A 349 -1.89 17.41 20.28
CA THR A 349 -1.08 16.18 20.40
C THR A 349 -1.20 15.26 19.20
N SER A 350 -2.09 15.57 18.25
CA SER A 350 -2.27 14.79 17.03
C SER A 350 -2.75 15.62 15.86
N LEU A 351 -2.44 15.16 14.65
CA LEU A 351 -2.94 15.70 13.39
C LEU A 351 -3.22 14.52 12.45
N ALA A 352 -4.49 14.25 12.19
CA ALA A 352 -4.90 13.43 11.06
C ALA A 352 -4.89 14.30 9.80
N PHE A 353 -4.33 13.81 8.70
CA PHE A 353 -4.26 14.58 7.47
C PHE A 353 -4.31 13.69 6.22
N THR A 354 -4.52 14.32 5.08
CA THR A 354 -4.28 13.72 3.77
C THR A 354 -3.48 14.68 2.90
N VAL A 355 -2.57 14.15 2.10
CA VAL A 355 -1.78 14.90 1.11
C VAL A 355 -1.72 14.16 -0.21
N GLY A 356 -1.67 14.89 -1.32
CA GLY A 356 -1.55 14.33 -2.67
C GLY A 356 -1.75 15.41 -3.73
N ALA A 357 -2.17 14.99 -4.92
CA ALA A 357 -2.50 15.92 -5.99
C ALA A 357 -3.64 15.38 -6.87
N SER A 358 -4.53 16.29 -7.30
CA SER A 358 -5.46 16.02 -8.38
C SER A 358 -4.77 16.17 -9.74
N VAL A 359 -5.08 15.26 -10.65
CA VAL A 359 -4.53 15.21 -12.02
C VAL A 359 -5.53 15.67 -13.09
N SER A 360 -6.76 15.98 -12.69
CA SER A 360 -7.81 16.41 -13.61
C SER A 360 -8.92 17.16 -12.86
N THR A 361 -9.75 17.86 -13.62
CA THR A 361 -10.95 18.54 -13.12
C THR A 361 -12.22 17.69 -13.25
N ALA A 362 -12.09 16.41 -13.63
CA ALA A 362 -13.22 15.50 -13.73
C ALA A 362 -13.78 15.15 -12.35
N ASP A 363 -15.06 14.78 -12.32
CA ASP A 363 -15.72 14.29 -11.10
C ASP A 363 -14.90 13.16 -10.45
N HIS A 364 -14.80 13.18 -9.12
CA HIS A 364 -13.99 12.26 -8.32
C HIS A 364 -12.45 12.38 -8.46
N GLU A 365 -11.96 13.30 -9.28
CA GLU A 365 -10.53 13.58 -9.44
C GLU A 365 -10.13 15.00 -9.04
N THR A 366 -11.08 15.91 -8.76
CA THR A 366 -10.77 17.26 -8.22
C THR A 366 -10.17 17.18 -6.81
N ALA A 367 -9.43 18.21 -6.40
CA ALA A 367 -8.87 18.30 -5.05
C ALA A 367 -9.95 18.13 -3.97
N GLU A 368 -11.10 18.79 -4.11
CA GLU A 368 -12.26 18.67 -3.22
C GLU A 368 -12.77 17.22 -3.16
N ALA A 369 -12.85 16.55 -4.31
CA ALA A 369 -13.32 15.17 -4.37
C ALA A 369 -12.33 14.18 -3.75
N LEU A 370 -11.02 14.48 -3.78
CA LEU A 370 -10.00 13.73 -3.06
C LEU A 370 -10.14 13.92 -1.54
N VAL A 371 -10.43 15.14 -1.07
CA VAL A 371 -10.72 15.38 0.35
C VAL A 371 -11.99 14.64 0.79
N ALA A 372 -13.04 14.67 -0.02
CA ALA A 372 -14.26 13.92 0.26
C ALA A 372 -14.02 12.40 0.32
N GLN A 373 -13.15 11.86 -0.54
CA GLN A 373 -12.71 10.46 -0.50
C GLN A 373 -11.92 10.10 0.77
N PHE A 374 -11.10 11.03 1.27
CA PHE A 374 -10.41 10.88 2.54
C PHE A 374 -11.39 10.81 3.71
N VAL A 375 -12.41 11.67 3.74
CA VAL A 375 -13.45 11.66 4.78
C VAL A 375 -14.35 10.41 4.67
N GLY A 376 -14.63 9.94 3.46
CA GLY A 376 -15.51 8.79 3.21
C GLY A 376 -14.84 7.42 3.28
N TYR A 377 -13.57 7.37 3.66
CA TYR A 377 -12.79 6.14 3.71
C TYR A 377 -13.34 5.10 4.73
N LEU A 378 -13.35 3.81 4.37
CA LEU A 378 -13.82 2.68 5.19
C LEU A 378 -12.76 1.58 5.35
N ASP A 379 -12.63 0.99 6.54
CA ASP A 379 -11.75 -0.16 6.73
C ASP A 379 -12.18 -1.36 5.91
N GLU A 380 -11.22 -1.94 5.22
CA GLU A 380 -11.44 -3.04 4.29
C GLU A 380 -10.77 -4.30 4.82
N ARG A 381 -11.50 -5.41 4.79
CA ARG A 381 -10.91 -6.75 4.90
C ARG A 381 -11.36 -7.58 3.72
N VAL A 382 -10.41 -8.07 2.95
CA VAL A 382 -10.70 -8.93 1.80
C VAL A 382 -10.55 -10.39 2.20
N ARG A 383 -11.53 -11.20 1.80
CA ARG A 383 -11.47 -12.65 1.89
C ARG A 383 -11.79 -13.27 0.54
N VAL A 384 -11.06 -14.33 0.21
CA VAL A 384 -11.42 -15.18 -0.93
C VAL A 384 -12.60 -16.05 -0.50
N VAL A 385 -13.67 -16.04 -1.31
CA VAL A 385 -14.90 -16.80 -1.06
C VAL A 385 -15.01 -17.91 -2.11
N ARG A 386 -15.30 -19.12 -1.65
CA ARG A 386 -15.54 -20.26 -2.54
C ARG A 386 -16.96 -20.13 -3.10
N ARG A 387 -17.12 -20.29 -4.42
CA ARG A 387 -18.44 -20.46 -5.04
C ARG A 387 -19.15 -21.72 -4.58
#